data_AF-A0A920UVE4-F1
#
_entry.id   AF-A0A920UVE4-F1
#
_cell.length_a   1.000
_cell.length_b   1.000
_cell.length_c   1.000
_cell.angle_alpha   90.00
_cell.angle_beta   90.00
_cell.angle_gamma   90.00
#
_symmetry.space_group_name_H-M   'P 1'
#
loop_
_entity.id
_entity.type
_entity.pdbx_description
1 polymer ?
#
loop_
_entity_poly.entity_id
_entity_poly.type
_entity_poly.pdbx_seq_one_letter_code
_entity_poly.pdbx_strand_id
1 'polypeptide(L)'
;MHDNLMEIMWSTGHLSGSNAEYVEGLYEKYLSEPSSIPQQWRDFFQSLPAANGSNAQEVSHAEIKKDFEALGKFSRYKQVLSNDAVVNSEHESKQVQVLQLISSYRVGGHQKARLDPLSLMHRERVPDLQLEFHDLSPIDSSTIFQTGSLFFKKN
;
A
#
# COMPACT_ATOMS: atom_id res chain seq x y z
N MET A 1 5.88 -46.08 18.95
CA MET A 1 5.81 -45.74 20.38
C MET A 1 4.82 -44.60 20.49
N HIS A 2 3.78 -44.74 21.33
CA HIS A 2 2.82 -43.66 21.53
C HIS A 2 3.41 -42.74 22.59
N ASP A 3 3.86 -41.56 22.21
CA ASP A 3 4.35 -40.58 23.17
C ASP A 3 3.20 -40.22 24.12
N ASN A 4 3.46 -40.23 25.42
CA ASN A 4 2.46 -39.92 26.43
C ASN A 4 2.00 -38.47 26.23
N LEU A 5 0.68 -38.22 26.24
CA LEU A 5 0.12 -36.87 26.10
C LEU A 5 0.76 -35.85 27.06
N MET A 6 1.11 -36.29 28.28
CA MET A 6 1.78 -35.45 29.27
C MET A 6 3.19 -35.02 28.83
N GLU A 7 3.92 -35.92 28.17
CA GLU A 7 5.28 -35.67 27.67
C GLU A 7 5.28 -34.71 26.48
N ILE A 8 4.28 -34.82 25.61
CA ILE A 8 4.02 -33.85 24.53
C ILE A 8 3.71 -32.48 25.15
N MET A 9 2.81 -32.41 26.13
CA MET A 9 2.44 -31.14 26.76
C MET A 9 3.62 -30.45 27.45
N TRP A 10 4.50 -31.20 28.12
CA TRP A 10 5.70 -30.64 28.74
C TRP A 10 6.73 -30.19 27.72
N SER A 11 6.92 -30.97 26.65
CA SER A 11 7.87 -30.61 25.59
C SER A 11 7.38 -29.40 24.78
N THR A 12 6.08 -29.21 24.55
CA THR A 12 5.55 -28.06 23.79
C THR A 12 5.11 -26.88 24.66
N GLY A 13 5.20 -26.98 25.99
CA GLY A 13 4.73 -25.92 26.90
C GLY A 13 5.40 -24.56 26.66
N HIS A 14 6.66 -24.57 26.21
CA HIS A 14 7.39 -23.36 25.84
C HIS A 14 6.85 -22.67 24.58
N LEU A 15 6.15 -23.40 23.70
CA LEU A 15 5.47 -22.90 22.49
C LEU A 15 3.99 -22.54 22.72
N SER A 16 3.53 -22.59 23.97
CA SER A 16 2.16 -22.19 24.30
C SER A 16 1.90 -20.73 23.94
N GLY A 17 0.65 -20.41 23.60
CA GLY A 17 0.28 -19.06 23.15
C GLY A 17 0.59 -17.95 24.15
N SER A 18 0.65 -18.24 25.45
CA SER A 18 1.05 -17.27 26.47
C SER A 18 2.53 -16.86 26.38
N ASN A 19 3.37 -17.71 25.78
CA ASN A 19 4.79 -17.46 25.57
C ASN A 19 5.10 -16.98 24.15
N ALA A 20 4.07 -16.73 23.32
CA ALA A 20 4.24 -16.40 21.91
C ALA A 20 5.14 -15.18 21.68
N GLU A 21 4.97 -14.12 22.47
CA GLU A 21 5.79 -12.90 22.37
C GLU A 21 7.26 -13.14 22.72
N TYR A 22 7.53 -14.02 23.68
CA TYR A 22 8.89 -14.41 24.04
C TYR A 22 9.58 -15.21 22.92
N VAL A 23 8.86 -16.19 22.36
CA VAL A 23 9.38 -17.03 21.26
C VAL A 23 9.57 -16.21 19.99
N GLU A 24 8.66 -15.29 19.70
CA GLU A 24 8.76 -14.33 18.58
C GLU A 24 10.03 -13.48 18.71
N GLY A 25 10.28 -12.87 19.88
CA GLY A 25 11.49 -12.09 20.10
C GLY A 25 12.79 -12.91 20.03
N LEU A 26 12.77 -14.18 20.43
CA LEU A 26 13.91 -15.09 20.24
C LEU A 26 14.13 -15.41 18.77
N TYR A 27 13.05 -15.58 18.00
CA TYR A 27 13.13 -15.86 16.58
C TYR A 27 13.66 -14.66 15.79
N GLU A 28 13.26 -13.44 16.14
CA GLU A 28 13.81 -12.21 15.53
C GLU A 28 15.32 -12.07 15.78
N LYS A 29 15.78 -12.43 16.98
CA LYS A 29 17.22 -12.50 17.28
C LYS A 29 17.91 -13.58 16.47
N TYR A 30 17.27 -14.72 16.26
CA TYR A 30 17.80 -15.77 15.40
C TYR A 30 17.97 -15.30 13.94
N LEU A 31 17.01 -14.53 13.40
CA LEU A 31 17.09 -13.99 12.04
C LEU A 31 18.20 -12.94 11.87
N SER A 32 18.46 -12.13 12.90
CA SER A 32 19.48 -11.07 12.87
C SER A 32 20.88 -11.52 13.28
N GLU A 33 20.99 -12.24 14.40
CA GLU A 33 22.25 -12.73 14.95
C GLU A 33 22.07 -14.13 15.58
N PRO A 34 22.23 -15.21 14.77
CA PRO A 34 22.04 -16.58 15.25
C PRO A 34 22.92 -16.94 16.46
N SER A 35 24.13 -16.38 16.59
CA SER A 35 25.04 -16.64 17.71
C SER A 35 24.59 -16.08 19.06
N SER A 36 23.60 -15.19 19.06
CA SER A 36 23.09 -14.51 20.26
C SER A 36 22.12 -15.38 21.08
N ILE A 37 21.57 -16.44 20.46
CA ILE A 37 20.59 -17.32 21.11
C ILE A 37 21.21 -18.65 21.56
N PRO A 38 20.66 -19.28 22.63
CA PRO A 38 21.10 -20.59 23.11
C PRO A 38 21.04 -21.66 22.00
N GLN A 39 21.96 -22.61 22.05
CA GLN A 39 22.09 -23.66 21.02
C GLN A 39 20.80 -24.47 20.82
N GLN A 40 20.10 -24.81 21.91
CA GLN A 40 18.84 -25.53 21.88
C GLN A 40 17.78 -24.84 21.00
N TRP A 41 17.72 -23.51 21.05
CA TRP A 41 16.80 -22.72 20.24
C TRP A 41 17.23 -22.62 18.79
N ARG A 42 18.55 -22.56 18.52
CA ARG A 42 19.04 -22.62 17.14
C ARG A 42 18.66 -23.94 16.47
N ASP A 43 18.91 -25.04 17.16
CA ASP A 43 18.63 -26.38 16.63
C ASP A 43 17.12 -26.55 16.39
N PHE A 44 16.29 -26.04 17.31
CA PHE A 44 14.84 -25.99 17.15
C PHE A 44 14.42 -25.19 15.92
N PHE A 45 14.87 -23.94 15.76
CA PHE A 45 14.49 -23.10 14.62
C PHE A 45 15.02 -23.61 13.28
N GLN A 46 16.19 -24.26 13.25
CA GLN A 46 16.71 -24.94 12.06
C GLN A 46 15.88 -26.16 11.65
N SER A 47 15.23 -26.81 12.62
CA SER A 47 14.37 -27.97 12.35
C SER A 47 13.02 -27.59 11.74
N LEU A 48 12.65 -26.30 11.76
CA LEU A 48 11.38 -25.85 11.21
C LEU A 48 11.40 -25.93 9.68
N PRO A 49 10.33 -26.47 9.06
CA PRO A 49 10.21 -26.46 7.61
C PRO A 49 10.06 -25.02 7.11
N ALA A 50 10.68 -24.70 5.98
CA ALA A 50 10.52 -23.40 5.33
C ALA A 50 9.02 -23.10 5.14
N ALA A 51 8.55 -22.00 5.71
CA ALA A 51 7.15 -21.61 5.62
C ALA A 51 6.75 -21.47 4.14
N ASN A 52 5.75 -22.24 3.71
CA ASN A 52 5.16 -22.25 2.36
C ASN A 52 5.95 -22.92 1.22
N GLY A 53 6.96 -23.76 1.51
CA GLY A 53 7.63 -24.57 0.47
C GLY A 53 8.47 -23.76 -0.53
N SER A 54 8.59 -22.45 -0.31
CA SER A 54 9.56 -21.58 -0.95
C SER A 54 10.76 -21.43 -0.02
N ASN A 55 11.98 -21.64 -0.54
CA ASN A 55 13.25 -21.22 0.09
C ASN A 55 13.38 -19.67 0.15
N ALA A 56 12.25 -18.97 0.36
CA ALA A 56 12.23 -17.54 0.52
C ALA A 56 12.89 -17.20 1.85
N GLN A 57 13.75 -16.20 1.83
CA GLN A 57 14.37 -15.65 3.02
C GLN A 57 13.28 -15.19 3.99
N GLU A 58 13.32 -15.68 5.22
CA GLU A 58 12.32 -15.35 6.24
C GLU A 58 12.38 -13.86 6.57
N VAL A 59 11.21 -13.22 6.68
CA VAL A 59 11.06 -11.78 6.89
C VAL A 59 10.85 -11.51 8.38
N SER A 60 11.55 -10.50 8.92
CA SER A 60 11.39 -10.10 10.32
C SER A 60 10.00 -9.51 10.59
N HIS A 61 9.34 -10.00 11.63
CA HIS A 61 8.03 -9.49 12.01
C HIS A 61 8.09 -8.05 12.56
N ALA A 62 9.15 -7.70 13.30
CA ALA A 62 9.41 -6.33 13.76
C ALA A 62 9.53 -5.32 12.61
N GLU A 63 10.17 -5.69 11.49
CA GLU A 63 10.26 -4.83 10.30
C GLU A 63 8.89 -4.56 9.72
N ILE A 64 8.06 -5.61 9.58
CA ILE A 64 6.68 -5.49 9.11
C ILE A 64 5.89 -4.57 10.06
N LYS A 65 5.94 -4.81 11.38
CA LYS A 65 5.27 -3.95 12.37
C LYS A 65 5.69 -2.48 12.23
N LYS A 66 6.99 -2.21 12.06
CA LYS A 66 7.54 -0.87 11.89
C LYS A 66 7.07 -0.21 10.59
N ASP A 67 7.05 -0.96 9.50
CA ASP A 67 6.56 -0.47 8.21
C ASP A 67 5.07 -0.15 8.28
N PHE A 68 4.27 -1.01 8.91
CA PHE A 68 2.84 -0.74 9.13
C PHE A 68 2.62 0.44 10.08
N GLU A 69 3.44 0.61 11.10
CA GLU A 69 3.38 1.79 11.98
C GLU A 69 3.72 3.08 11.20
N ALA A 70 4.74 3.03 10.35
CA ALA A 70 5.09 4.14 9.47
C ALA A 70 3.94 4.46 8.49
N LEU A 71 3.38 3.44 7.83
CA LEU A 71 2.22 3.57 6.95
C LEU A 71 0.97 4.07 7.69
N GLY A 72 0.81 3.76 8.98
CA GLY A 72 -0.28 4.30 9.80
C GLY A 72 -0.09 5.79 10.14
N LYS A 73 1.16 6.24 10.32
CA LYS A 73 1.52 7.64 10.55
C LYS A 73 1.38 8.50 9.31
N PHE A 74 1.59 7.93 8.12
CA PHE A 74 1.33 8.58 6.85
C PHE A 74 -0.07 8.22 6.35
N SER A 75 -1.04 9.11 6.56
CA SER A 75 -2.41 8.98 6.02
C SER A 75 -2.40 8.35 4.63
N ARG A 76 -3.35 7.44 4.33
CA ARG A 76 -3.53 6.84 2.98
C ARG A 76 -3.74 7.86 1.84
N TYR A 77 -3.81 9.15 2.19
CA TYR A 77 -3.86 10.29 1.29
C TYR A 77 -2.54 11.07 1.16
N LYS A 78 -1.44 10.61 1.76
CA LYS A 78 -0.15 11.28 1.72
C LYS A 78 1.02 10.31 1.57
N GLN A 79 1.26 9.87 0.33
CA GLN A 79 2.61 9.48 -0.11
C GLN A 79 2.79 9.80 -1.60
N VAL A 80 3.47 10.90 -1.90
CA VAL A 80 4.72 10.95 -2.68
C VAL A 80 5.42 12.23 -2.23
N LEU A 81 6.37 12.19 -1.30
CA LEU A 81 7.28 13.31 -1.04
C LEU A 81 8.60 12.74 -0.50
N SER A 82 9.41 12.15 -1.38
CA SER A 82 10.85 11.96 -1.18
C SER A 82 11.58 13.18 -1.72
N ASN A 83 12.69 13.61 -1.11
CA ASN A 83 13.35 14.92 -1.29
C ASN A 83 13.80 15.35 -2.73
N ASP A 84 13.48 14.58 -3.78
CA ASP A 84 13.37 15.08 -5.18
C ASP A 84 12.10 15.95 -5.40
N ALA A 85 11.24 16.03 -4.38
CA ALA A 85 9.87 16.51 -4.41
C ALA A 85 9.66 18.02 -4.61
N VAL A 86 10.68 18.87 -4.57
CA VAL A 86 10.44 20.32 -4.76
C VAL A 86 10.12 20.64 -6.23
N VAL A 87 10.68 19.89 -7.18
CA VAL A 87 10.32 19.99 -8.61
C VAL A 87 9.11 19.10 -8.95
N ASN A 88 8.94 17.99 -8.23
CA ASN A 88 7.73 17.16 -8.38
C ASN A 88 6.49 17.77 -7.69
N SER A 89 6.62 18.75 -6.78
CA SER A 89 5.47 19.30 -6.06
C SER A 89 4.45 19.94 -7.00
N GLU A 90 4.89 20.69 -8.02
CA GLU A 90 3.94 21.32 -8.95
C GLU A 90 3.28 20.27 -9.85
N HIS A 91 4.07 19.32 -10.36
CA HIS A 91 3.56 18.21 -11.18
C HIS A 91 2.59 17.32 -10.38
N GLU A 92 2.90 17.01 -9.12
CA GLU A 92 2.06 16.23 -8.20
C GLU A 92 0.79 17.01 -7.80
N SER A 93 0.89 18.32 -7.55
CA SER A 93 -0.30 19.16 -7.35
C SER A 93 -1.21 19.13 -8.57
N LYS A 94 -0.65 19.33 -9.77
CA LYS A 94 -1.40 19.25 -11.04
C LYS A 94 -1.96 17.84 -11.28
N GLN A 95 -1.24 16.80 -10.89
CA GLN A 95 -1.68 15.41 -10.96
C GLN A 95 -2.95 15.17 -10.11
N VAL A 96 -3.04 15.76 -8.91
CA VAL A 96 -4.26 15.72 -8.10
C VAL A 96 -5.41 16.46 -8.79
N GLN A 97 -5.13 17.65 -9.34
CA GLN A 97 -6.12 18.45 -10.06
C GLN A 97 -6.66 17.74 -11.31
N VAL A 98 -5.81 17.03 -12.04
CA VAL A 98 -6.23 16.19 -13.18
C VAL A 98 -7.18 15.07 -12.74
N LEU A 99 -6.91 14.41 -11.61
CA LEU A 99 -7.81 13.38 -11.09
C LEU A 99 -9.15 13.96 -10.63
N GLN A 100 -9.16 15.15 -10.03
CA GLN A 100 -10.41 15.85 -9.67
C GLN A 100 -11.21 16.21 -10.92
N LEU A 101 -10.56 16.78 -11.95
CA LEU A 101 -11.18 17.07 -13.24
C LEU A 101 -11.83 15.82 -13.85
N ILE A 102 -11.11 14.69 -13.88
CA ILE A 102 -11.66 13.41 -14.36
C ILE A 102 -12.91 13.02 -13.57
N SER A 103 -12.88 13.12 -12.24
CA SER A 103 -14.03 12.82 -11.38
C SER A 103 -15.21 13.74 -11.68
N SER A 104 -14.99 15.05 -11.82
CA SER A 104 -16.01 16.04 -12.17
C SER A 104 -16.65 15.73 -13.53
N TYR A 105 -15.87 15.30 -14.52
CA TYR A 105 -16.40 14.85 -15.81
C TYR A 105 -17.21 13.56 -15.71
N ARG A 106 -16.84 12.63 -14.82
CA ARG A 106 -17.61 11.40 -14.60
C ARG A 106 -18.97 11.68 -13.96
N VAL A 107 -19.04 12.62 -13.01
CA VAL A 107 -20.28 12.96 -12.30
C VAL A 107 -21.14 13.93 -13.14
N GLY A 108 -20.55 15.01 -13.63
CA GLY A 108 -21.25 16.14 -14.24
C GLY A 108 -21.09 16.28 -15.75
N GLY A 109 -20.31 15.43 -16.43
CA GLY A 109 -20.00 15.60 -17.86
C GLY A 109 -21.22 15.63 -18.78
N HIS A 110 -22.32 14.98 -18.38
CA HIS A 110 -23.59 14.99 -19.10
C HIS A 110 -24.18 16.42 -19.24
N GLN A 111 -23.89 17.33 -18.30
CA GLN A 111 -24.34 18.72 -18.35
C GLN A 111 -23.68 19.50 -19.50
N LYS A 112 -22.47 19.09 -19.93
CA LYS A 112 -21.75 19.69 -21.05
C LYS A 112 -21.96 18.96 -22.39
N ALA A 113 -22.43 17.71 -22.36
CA ALA A 113 -22.57 16.85 -23.54
C ALA A 113 -23.57 17.42 -24.57
N ARG A 114 -23.24 17.45 -25.87
CA ARG A 114 -24.14 17.96 -26.93
C ARG A 114 -25.22 16.94 -27.30
N LEU A 115 -26.25 16.84 -26.47
CA LEU A 115 -27.37 15.91 -26.66
C LEU A 115 -28.52 16.45 -27.54
N ASP A 116 -28.62 17.78 -27.71
CA ASP A 116 -29.71 18.41 -28.45
C ASP A 116 -29.28 18.69 -29.90
N PRO A 117 -29.87 18.01 -30.91
CA PRO A 117 -29.55 18.24 -32.31
C PRO A 117 -30.08 19.58 -32.84
N LEU A 118 -31.10 20.16 -32.19
CA LEU A 118 -31.71 21.42 -32.61
C LEU A 118 -31.04 22.64 -31.97
N SER A 119 -30.17 22.43 -30.97
CA SER A 119 -29.45 23.49 -30.23
C SER A 119 -30.36 24.55 -29.61
N LEU A 120 -31.57 24.16 -29.19
CA LEU A 120 -32.55 25.04 -28.55
C LEU A 120 -32.37 25.12 -27.04
N MET A 121 -31.81 24.08 -26.43
CA MET A 121 -31.55 24.05 -24.98
C MET A 121 -30.38 24.96 -24.62
N HIS A 122 -30.64 26.06 -23.90
CA HIS A 122 -29.59 26.83 -23.24
C HIS A 122 -29.01 26.03 -22.08
N ARG A 123 -27.69 25.84 -22.09
CA ARG A 123 -26.97 25.15 -21.01
C ARG A 123 -26.12 26.13 -20.23
N GLU A 124 -26.25 26.07 -18.91
CA GLU A 124 -25.44 26.87 -18.01
C GLU A 124 -23.98 26.40 -18.02
N ARG A 125 -23.10 27.34 -17.71
CA ARG A 125 -21.66 27.08 -17.59
C ARG A 125 -21.40 26.40 -16.25
N VAL A 126 -20.83 25.20 -16.30
CA VAL A 126 -20.44 24.43 -15.11
C VAL A 126 -18.95 24.67 -14.82
N PRO A 127 -18.57 25.37 -13.74
CA PRO A 127 -17.17 25.70 -13.43
C PRO A 127 -16.29 24.46 -13.23
N ASP A 128 -16.79 23.44 -12.54
CA ASP A 128 -16.05 22.22 -12.19
C ASP A 128 -15.57 21.39 -13.40
N LEU A 129 -16.14 21.65 -14.59
CA LEU A 129 -15.74 21.01 -15.85
C LEU A 129 -14.71 21.81 -16.64
N GLN A 130 -14.25 22.94 -16.09
CA GLN A 130 -13.29 23.84 -16.73
C GLN A 130 -11.89 23.62 -16.18
N LEU A 131 -10.88 23.81 -17.04
CA LEU A 131 -9.48 23.62 -16.66
C LEU A 131 -9.06 24.67 -15.61
N GLU A 132 -9.54 25.89 -15.78
CA GLU A 132 -9.20 27.04 -14.94
C GLU A 132 -9.69 26.86 -13.49
N PHE A 133 -10.77 26.09 -13.28
CA PHE A 133 -11.28 25.79 -11.94
C PHE A 133 -10.34 24.86 -11.15
N HIS A 134 -9.56 24.03 -11.85
CA HIS A 134 -8.61 23.08 -11.27
C HIS A 134 -7.16 23.57 -11.34
N ASP A 135 -6.94 24.88 -11.51
CA ASP A 135 -5.60 25.47 -11.67
C ASP A 135 -4.76 24.85 -12.82
N LEU A 136 -5.45 24.29 -13.83
CA LEU A 136 -4.83 23.74 -15.02
C LEU A 136 -4.90 24.74 -16.17
N SER A 137 -3.82 24.85 -16.93
CA SER A 137 -3.73 25.72 -18.09
C SER A 137 -3.64 24.88 -19.38
N PRO A 138 -4.03 25.42 -20.55
CA PRO A 138 -3.78 24.76 -21.83
C PRO A 138 -2.31 24.38 -22.06
N ILE A 139 -1.36 25.03 -21.38
CA ILE A 139 0.06 24.68 -21.45
C ILE A 139 0.37 23.31 -20.84
N ASP A 140 -0.45 22.85 -19.89
CA ASP A 140 -0.33 21.54 -19.24
C ASP A 140 -0.91 20.41 -20.12
N SER A 141 -1.41 20.71 -21.32
CA SER A 141 -1.91 19.68 -22.24
C SER A 141 -0.81 18.77 -22.80
N SER A 142 0.44 19.24 -22.81
CA SER A 142 1.60 18.46 -23.25
C SER A 142 2.27 17.66 -22.13
N THR A 143 1.89 17.86 -20.86
CA THR A 143 2.46 17.11 -19.74
C THR A 143 1.76 15.76 -19.57
N ILE A 144 2.54 14.75 -19.22
CA ILE A 144 2.04 13.39 -19.03
C ILE A 144 1.61 13.25 -17.56
N PHE A 145 0.37 12.81 -17.37
CA PHE A 145 -0.22 12.52 -16.06
C PHE A 145 -0.69 11.06 -16.00
N GLN A 146 -0.68 10.49 -14.80
CA GLN A 146 -1.19 9.15 -14.55
C GLN A 146 -2.70 9.19 -14.34
N THR A 147 -3.46 8.35 -15.05
CA THR A 147 -4.93 8.36 -14.99
C THR A 147 -5.52 7.49 -13.86
N GLY A 148 -4.66 6.87 -13.06
CA GLY A 148 -5.07 6.03 -11.93
C GLY A 148 -5.95 4.86 -12.36
N SER A 149 -7.16 4.77 -11.80
CA SER A 149 -8.12 3.68 -12.05
C SER A 149 -8.85 3.76 -13.40
N LEU A 150 -8.61 4.83 -14.17
CA LEU A 150 -9.21 5.02 -15.48
C LEU A 150 -8.41 4.21 -16.52
N PHE A 151 -8.90 3.00 -16.80
CA PHE A 151 -8.36 2.09 -17.81
C PHE A 151 -9.32 1.98 -18.99
N PHE A 152 -8.93 2.53 -20.14
CA PHE A 152 -9.61 2.29 -21.40
C PHE A 152 -8.81 1.28 -22.21
N LYS A 153 -9.36 0.09 -22.41
CA LYS A 153 -8.74 -0.88 -23.32
C LYS A 153 -8.81 -0.31 -24.73
N LYS A 154 -7.65 -0.14 -25.37
CA LYS A 154 -7.58 0.26 -26.78
C LYS A 154 -8.13 -0.90 -27.62
N ASN A 155 -9.24 -0.66 -28.32
CA ASN A 155 -9.77 -1.55 -29.35
C ASN A 155 -8.94 -1.43 -30.63
#